data_AF-A0A8T2B106-F1
#
_entry.id   AF-A0A8T2B106-F1
#
_cell.length_a   1.000
_cell.length_b   1.000
_cell.length_c   1.000
_cell.angle_alpha   90.00
_cell.angle_beta   90.00
_cell.angle_gamma   90.00
#
_symmetry.space_group_name_H-M   'P 1'
#
loop_
_entity.id
_entity.type
_entity.pdbx_description
1 polymer ?
#
loop_
_entity_poly.entity_id
_entity_poly.type
_entity_poly.pdbx_seq_one_letter_code
_entity_poly.pdbx_strand_id
1 'polypeptide(L)'
;MHMNPTKSEIFFGGYSESEAEQLSVLAGIKLGTFPTRYLGLPLNPTRISFATLQPFLERITSKLHSWTAKFLSFAGKIRLISSVIYGMVNFWSSVFMLPKQFYAKVDSLCSAFLWKNKVGSASGARVSWKDICRPKDEGGLGIRLLEDFEVVFRLKHVWNFFSKSGSLWVAWLKGNIFLRKSYWITQEAYRFSKTVNSMLQLKPRIIELLKCDVSDGRSASFWYDSWTDFGQLITFLGEAGPRDLRIQKDASVVDATRNGEWVFPAARSENAQALMIALTVIAPPDASNGCDTFLWRKASGIFCPSFSSRDTWDQLRFRSPTVPWAKVIWFREHVPRFSFITWLAMLSRLPTRDRLRRWGMNIPSTCVLCSSGVESHDHLFFDCEFSFGVWGSLAANFFPNPPANLAAASSWIIGHTNSSQSQLLSILKLLLQSVVYHLWKERNSRIFTSMNSTAASIRLAIDRSMRDRLLSFPAPNLHSLSLLNVYFSRLCL
;
A
#
# COMPACT_ATOMS: atom_id res chain seq x y z
N MET A 1 30.89 -9.63 24.71
CA MET A 1 30.89 -9.03 23.35
C MET A 1 32.17 -8.21 23.25
N HIS A 2 33.15 -8.61 22.42
CA HIS A 2 34.39 -7.84 22.25
C HIS A 2 34.16 -6.73 21.20
N MET A 3 34.32 -5.48 21.61
CA MET A 3 34.20 -4.32 20.73
C MET A 3 35.47 -4.20 19.88
N ASN A 4 35.33 -3.94 18.57
CA ASN A 4 36.46 -3.68 17.68
C ASN A 4 36.70 -2.16 17.59
N PRO A 5 37.79 -1.62 18.19
CA PRO A 5 38.03 -0.17 18.21
C PRO A 5 38.17 0.44 16.82
N THR A 6 38.79 -0.28 15.87
CA THR A 6 38.99 0.19 14.49
C THR A 6 37.71 0.35 13.68
N LYS A 7 36.63 -0.35 14.08
CA LYS A 7 35.31 -0.27 13.44
C LYS A 7 34.28 0.50 14.28
N SER A 8 34.72 1.07 15.40
CA SER A 8 33.86 1.77 16.35
C SER A 8 34.16 3.26 16.33
N GLU A 9 33.13 4.06 16.56
CA GLU A 9 33.23 5.51 16.75
C GLU A 9 32.59 5.87 18.09
N ILE A 10 33.19 6.80 18.81
CA ILE A 10 32.67 7.33 20.07
C ILE A 10 32.07 8.72 19.85
N PHE A 11 30.94 8.99 20.48
CA PHE A 11 30.23 10.27 20.38
C PHE A 11 29.98 10.80 21.79
N PHE A 12 30.32 12.07 22.02
CA PHE A 12 30.13 12.73 23.30
C PHE A 12 29.02 13.78 23.20
N GLY A 13 28.24 13.91 24.26
CA GLY A 13 27.22 14.96 24.40
C GLY A 13 27.52 15.82 25.63
N GLY A 14 27.54 17.14 25.47
CA GLY A 14 27.77 18.08 26.58
C GLY A 14 29.24 18.34 26.94
N TYR A 15 30.18 17.91 26.11
CA TYR A 15 31.62 18.15 26.28
C TYR A 15 32.12 19.18 25.26
N SER A 16 33.19 19.91 25.61
CA SER A 16 33.93 20.72 24.63
C SER A 16 34.68 19.84 23.62
N GLU A 17 35.04 20.38 22.46
CA GLU A 17 35.78 19.63 21.44
C GLU A 17 37.10 19.09 21.97
N SER A 18 37.83 19.90 22.77
CA SER A 18 39.11 19.49 23.37
C SER A 18 38.96 18.33 24.36
N GLU A 19 37.94 18.36 25.22
CA GLU A 19 37.66 17.28 26.17
C GLU A 19 37.27 15.99 25.44
N ALA A 20 36.43 16.10 24.41
CA ALA A 20 36.00 14.97 23.60
C ALA A 20 37.18 14.30 22.87
N GLU A 21 38.12 15.08 22.34
CA GLU A 21 39.34 14.57 21.71
C GLU A 21 40.24 13.84 22.71
N GLN A 22 40.48 14.43 23.89
CA GLN A 22 41.29 13.79 24.93
C GLN A 22 40.69 12.46 25.38
N LEU A 23 39.38 12.42 25.63
CA LEU A 23 38.67 11.19 26.01
C LEU A 23 38.67 10.15 24.89
N SER A 24 38.57 10.57 23.62
CA SER A 24 38.68 9.68 22.46
C SER A 24 40.06 9.02 22.37
N VAL A 25 41.14 9.79 22.58
CA VAL A 25 42.51 9.27 22.61
C VAL A 25 42.69 8.27 23.75
N LEU A 26 42.23 8.60 24.96
CA LEU A 26 42.30 7.71 26.12
C LEU A 26 41.53 6.41 25.93
N ALA A 27 40.35 6.48 25.28
CA ALA A 27 39.53 5.31 25.00
C ALA A 27 40.08 4.43 23.86
N GLY A 28 41.00 4.95 23.04
CA GLY A 28 41.51 4.27 21.84
C GLY A 28 40.44 4.07 20.75
N ILE A 29 39.39 4.90 20.75
CA ILE A 29 38.27 4.83 19.80
C ILE A 29 38.16 6.16 19.08
N LYS A 30 38.04 6.12 17.75
CA LYS A 30 37.92 7.30 16.91
C LYS A 30 36.73 8.17 17.31
N LEU A 31 36.95 9.47 17.47
CA LEU A 31 35.88 10.46 17.66
C LEU A 31 35.01 10.53 16.40
N GLY A 32 33.71 10.28 16.57
CA GLY A 32 32.72 10.35 15.50
C GLY A 32 32.15 11.77 15.34
N THR A 33 31.73 12.10 14.12
CA THR A 33 31.05 13.36 13.82
C THR A 33 29.66 13.12 13.25
N PHE A 34 28.72 14.00 13.58
CA PHE A 34 27.38 13.97 13.02
C PHE A 34 27.26 14.88 11.79
N PRO A 35 26.43 14.52 10.79
CA PRO A 35 25.63 13.30 10.70
C PRO A 35 26.45 12.07 10.29
N THR A 36 26.24 10.93 10.97
CA THR A 36 26.86 9.63 10.61
C THR A 36 25.83 8.65 10.06
N ARG A 37 26.25 7.50 9.52
CA ARG A 37 25.34 6.46 9.01
C ARG A 37 25.34 5.24 9.92
N TYR A 38 24.15 4.82 10.33
CA TYR A 38 23.94 3.57 11.06
C TYR A 38 22.89 2.73 10.35
N LEU A 39 23.25 1.49 9.96
CA LEU A 39 22.41 0.58 9.20
C LEU A 39 21.78 1.21 7.93
N GLY A 40 22.52 2.11 7.28
CA GLY A 40 22.07 2.80 6.06
C GLY A 40 21.15 4.01 6.31
N LEU A 41 20.86 4.36 7.56
CA LEU A 41 20.08 5.53 7.97
C LEU A 41 20.99 6.61 8.58
N PRO A 42 20.71 7.90 8.36
CA PRO A 42 21.46 8.98 8.99
C PRO A 42 21.11 9.09 10.47
N LEU A 43 22.13 9.10 11.32
CA LEU A 43 22.02 9.56 12.70
C LEU A 43 22.37 11.03 12.73
N ASN A 44 21.45 11.84 13.22
CA ASN A 44 21.62 13.27 13.37
C ASN A 44 21.12 13.69 14.76
N PRO A 45 21.89 14.46 15.54
CA PRO A 45 21.46 14.96 16.84
C PRO A 45 20.33 15.99 16.70
N THR A 46 20.24 16.63 15.53
CA THR A 46 19.17 17.57 15.22
C THR A 46 17.96 16.89 14.58
N ARG A 47 16.82 17.55 14.70
CA ARG A 47 15.54 17.11 14.15
C ARG A 47 15.64 16.94 12.63
N ILE A 48 15.18 15.80 12.11
CA ILE A 48 15.08 15.57 10.67
C ILE A 48 14.12 16.62 10.07
N SER A 49 14.70 17.52 9.29
CA SER A 49 13.98 18.53 8.51
C SER A 49 13.83 18.07 7.06
N PHE A 50 13.00 18.77 6.29
CA PHE A 50 12.92 18.52 4.84
C PHE A 50 14.29 18.75 4.16
N ALA A 51 15.06 19.75 4.60
CA ALA A 51 16.41 20.00 4.10
C ALA A 51 17.36 18.81 4.37
N THR A 52 17.27 18.19 5.54
CA THR A 52 18.05 16.99 5.89
C THR A 52 17.70 15.78 5.02
N LEU A 53 16.50 15.74 4.43
CA LEU A 53 16.03 14.68 3.54
C LEU A 53 16.42 14.89 2.08
N GLN A 54 17.01 16.03 1.74
CA GLN A 54 17.40 16.36 0.38
C GLN A 54 18.34 15.32 -0.27
N PRO A 55 19.40 14.82 0.41
CA PRO A 55 20.24 13.75 -0.14
C PRO A 55 19.47 12.45 -0.40
N PHE A 56 18.41 12.19 0.37
CA PHE A 56 17.56 11.02 0.15
C PHE A 56 16.65 11.18 -1.07
N LEU A 57 16.08 12.38 -1.26
CA LEU A 57 15.34 12.73 -2.48
C LEU A 57 16.23 12.65 -3.73
N GLU A 58 17.49 13.07 -3.64
CA GLU A 58 18.46 12.96 -4.72
C GLU A 58 18.76 11.51 -5.07
N ARG A 59 18.92 10.63 -4.06
CA ARG A 59 19.07 9.18 -4.30
C ARG A 59 17.85 8.58 -5.00
N ILE A 60 16.64 8.95 -4.59
CA ILE A 60 15.40 8.53 -5.26
C ILE A 60 15.38 9.03 -6.71
N THR A 61 15.68 10.30 -6.92
CA THR A 61 15.71 10.96 -8.23
C THR A 61 16.74 10.31 -9.16
N SER A 62 17.93 10.01 -8.66
CA SER A 62 18.99 9.29 -9.39
C SER A 62 18.53 7.90 -9.86
N LYS A 63 17.81 7.15 -9.02
CA LYS A 63 17.25 5.84 -9.40
C LYS A 63 16.19 5.96 -10.49
N LEU A 64 15.35 7.00 -10.44
CA LEU A 64 14.35 7.27 -11.49
C LEU A 64 14.97 7.74 -12.81
N HIS A 65 16.13 8.40 -12.77
CA HIS A 65 16.84 8.91 -13.93
C HIS A 65 17.92 7.98 -14.50
N SER A 66 18.16 6.83 -13.88
CA SER A 66 19.14 5.85 -14.36
C SER A 66 18.90 5.51 -15.84
N TRP A 67 19.98 5.31 -16.61
CA TRP A 67 19.90 4.97 -18.03
C TRP A 67 18.97 3.80 -18.31
N THR A 68 19.04 2.74 -17.48
CA THR A 68 18.18 1.57 -17.60
C THR A 68 16.70 1.93 -17.43
N ALA A 69 16.38 2.93 -16.62
CA ALA A 69 15.02 3.39 -16.39
C ALA A 69 14.41 4.09 -17.63
N LYS A 70 15.25 4.66 -18.52
CA LYS A 70 14.78 5.36 -19.74
C LYS A 70 14.12 4.44 -20.76
N PHE A 71 14.48 3.14 -20.76
CA PHE A 71 13.96 2.13 -21.69
C PHE A 71 12.85 1.27 -21.09
N LEU A 72 12.43 1.55 -19.85
CA LEU A 72 11.39 0.75 -19.21
C LEU A 72 10.02 1.00 -19.86
N SER A 73 9.33 -0.11 -20.12
CA SER A 73 7.89 -0.08 -20.36
C SER A 73 7.15 0.47 -19.14
N PHE A 74 5.91 0.93 -19.30
CA PHE A 74 5.08 1.38 -18.17
C PHE A 74 4.98 0.33 -17.05
N ALA A 75 4.85 -0.95 -17.41
CA ALA A 75 4.86 -2.04 -16.45
C ALA A 75 6.20 -2.13 -15.69
N GLY A 76 7.33 -1.98 -16.40
CA GLY A 76 8.65 -1.91 -15.80
C GLY A 76 8.83 -0.73 -14.85
N LYS A 77 8.30 0.45 -15.20
CA LYS A 77 8.32 1.64 -14.35
C LYS A 77 7.53 1.44 -13.06
N ILE A 78 6.32 0.88 -13.15
CA ILE A 78 5.49 0.55 -11.98
C ILE A 78 6.24 -0.41 -11.05
N ARG A 79 6.92 -1.42 -11.62
CA ARG A 79 7.75 -2.34 -10.84
C ARG A 79 8.88 -1.61 -10.14
N LEU A 80 9.67 -0.79 -10.84
CA LEU A 80 10.73 0.02 -10.24
C LEU A 80 10.21 0.89 -9.07
N ILE A 81 9.07 1.56 -9.26
CA ILE A 81 8.45 2.40 -8.22
C ILE A 81 8.08 1.54 -7.00
N SER A 82 7.31 0.46 -7.22
CA SER A 82 6.77 -0.35 -6.14
C SER A 82 7.83 -1.14 -5.35
N SER A 83 8.86 -1.69 -6.01
CA SER A 83 9.85 -2.55 -5.35
C SER A 83 11.06 -1.77 -4.85
N VAL A 84 11.54 -0.79 -5.61
CA VAL A 84 12.79 -0.06 -5.29
C VAL A 84 12.47 1.22 -4.55
N ILE A 85 11.73 2.14 -5.17
CA ILE A 85 11.52 3.48 -4.59
C ILE A 85 10.72 3.39 -3.31
N TYR A 86 9.59 2.70 -3.33
CA TYR A 86 8.77 2.51 -2.15
C TYR A 86 9.43 1.60 -1.12
N GLY A 87 10.25 0.63 -1.54
CA GLY A 87 11.08 -0.15 -0.63
C GLY A 87 12.03 0.76 0.19
N MET A 88 12.70 1.70 -0.47
CA MET A 88 13.56 2.69 0.17
C MET A 88 12.78 3.59 1.14
N VAL A 89 11.66 4.15 0.70
CA VAL A 89 10.84 5.04 1.55
C VAL A 89 10.27 4.29 2.76
N ASN A 90 9.77 3.07 2.56
CA ASN A 90 9.23 2.25 3.64
C ASN A 90 10.28 1.89 4.68
N PHE A 91 11.52 1.60 4.26
CA PHE A 91 12.63 1.36 5.18
C PHE A 91 12.87 2.58 6.09
N TRP A 92 12.97 3.78 5.52
CA TRP A 92 13.16 5.01 6.30
C TRP A 92 11.96 5.33 7.19
N SER A 93 10.74 5.16 6.66
CA SER A 93 9.50 5.47 7.38
C SER A 93 9.23 4.54 8.55
N SER A 94 9.85 3.35 8.56
CA SER A 94 9.78 2.40 9.69
C SER A 94 10.59 2.82 10.92
N VAL A 95 11.48 3.81 10.75
CA VAL A 95 12.39 4.31 11.81
C VAL A 95 12.13 5.78 12.10
N PHE A 96 11.90 6.59 11.05
CA PHE A 96 11.76 8.03 11.16
C PHE A 96 10.34 8.50 10.87
N MET A 97 9.94 9.53 11.63
CA MET A 97 8.76 10.33 11.34
C MET A 97 9.05 11.34 10.23
N LEU A 98 8.89 10.94 8.97
CA LEU A 98 9.14 11.80 7.82
C LEU A 98 8.00 12.84 7.64
N PRO A 99 8.30 14.08 7.19
CA PRO A 99 7.28 15.09 6.94
C PRO A 99 6.34 14.71 5.79
N LYS A 100 5.06 15.09 5.87
CA LYS A 100 4.07 14.92 4.78
C LYS A 100 4.55 15.43 3.42
N GLN A 101 5.20 16.59 3.42
CA GLN A 101 5.78 17.20 2.22
C GLN A 101 6.80 16.29 1.51
N PHE A 102 7.53 15.44 2.25
CA PHE A 102 8.45 14.46 1.67
C PHE A 102 7.70 13.40 0.87
N TYR A 103 6.66 12.79 1.45
CA TYR A 103 5.85 11.77 0.77
C TYR A 103 5.18 12.33 -0.49
N ALA A 104 4.56 13.52 -0.37
CA ALA A 104 3.95 14.21 -1.50
C ALA A 104 4.97 14.51 -2.62
N LYS A 105 6.19 14.92 -2.25
CA LYS A 105 7.27 15.13 -3.22
C LYS A 105 7.63 13.83 -3.92
N VAL A 106 7.87 12.74 -3.20
CA VAL A 106 8.23 11.43 -3.80
C VAL A 106 7.13 10.94 -4.75
N ASP A 107 5.87 10.99 -4.33
CA ASP A 107 4.73 10.62 -5.17
C ASP A 107 4.66 11.47 -6.45
N SER A 108 4.95 12.77 -6.37
CA SER A 108 5.08 13.64 -7.54
C SER A 108 6.22 13.21 -8.48
N LEU A 109 7.39 12.81 -7.95
CA LEU A 109 8.52 12.34 -8.77
C LEU A 109 8.14 11.03 -9.48
N CYS A 110 7.51 10.10 -8.78
CA CYS A 110 7.05 8.83 -9.33
C CYS A 110 5.99 9.03 -10.42
N SER A 111 5.05 9.96 -10.22
CA SER A 111 4.04 10.33 -11.22
C SER A 111 4.66 10.90 -12.49
N ALA A 112 5.58 11.87 -12.35
CA ALA A 112 6.29 12.45 -13.48
C ALA A 112 7.10 11.39 -14.25
N PHE A 113 7.81 10.53 -13.52
CA PHE A 113 8.61 9.45 -14.11
C PHE A 113 7.73 8.46 -14.90
N LEU A 114 6.62 8.03 -14.32
CA LEU A 114 5.70 7.07 -14.95
C LEU A 114 5.22 7.61 -16.30
N TRP A 115 4.72 8.85 -16.33
CA TRP A 115 4.08 9.43 -17.53
C TRP A 115 5.06 10.02 -18.54
N LYS A 116 6.17 10.61 -18.10
CA LYS A 116 7.06 11.41 -18.97
C LYS A 116 8.50 10.94 -19.08
N ASN A 117 8.91 9.90 -18.35
CA ASN A 117 10.35 9.55 -18.24
C ASN A 117 11.22 10.71 -17.71
N LYS A 118 10.63 11.65 -16.97
CA LYS A 118 11.28 12.84 -16.41
C LYS A 118 10.79 13.06 -14.98
N VAL A 119 11.56 13.75 -14.15
CA VAL A 119 11.24 13.95 -12.72
C VAL A 119 10.76 15.39 -12.43
N GLY A 120 10.72 16.27 -13.45
CA GLY A 120 10.37 17.69 -13.27
C GLY A 120 8.88 17.98 -13.04
N SER A 121 7.98 17.51 -13.91
CA SER A 121 6.54 17.81 -13.82
C SER A 121 5.68 16.66 -14.33
N ALA A 122 4.62 16.36 -13.58
CA ALA A 122 3.59 15.40 -13.96
C ALA A 122 2.46 16.01 -14.82
N SER A 123 2.56 17.28 -15.23
CA SER A 123 1.56 17.94 -16.09
C SER A 123 1.25 17.10 -17.34
N GLY A 124 0.01 16.85 -17.72
CA GLY A 124 -0.32 15.95 -18.83
C GLY A 124 -0.30 14.45 -18.48
N ALA A 125 -0.26 14.11 -17.19
CA ALA A 125 -0.58 12.77 -16.70
C ALA A 125 -1.97 12.33 -17.19
N ARG A 126 -2.09 11.08 -17.65
CA ARG A 126 -3.35 10.56 -18.20
C ARG A 126 -4.33 10.12 -17.11
N VAL A 127 -3.79 9.66 -15.99
CA VAL A 127 -4.54 9.25 -14.79
C VAL A 127 -3.85 9.91 -13.59
N SER A 128 -4.64 10.42 -12.63
CA SER A 128 -4.09 11.06 -11.44
C SER A 128 -3.30 10.06 -10.58
N TRP A 129 -2.30 10.51 -9.84
CA TRP A 129 -1.51 9.61 -8.98
C TRP A 129 -2.37 8.93 -7.91
N LYS A 130 -3.34 9.67 -7.33
CA LYS A 130 -4.30 9.13 -6.37
C LYS A 130 -5.12 7.97 -6.95
N ASP A 131 -5.54 8.07 -8.22
CA ASP A 131 -6.30 7.00 -8.88
C ASP A 131 -5.41 5.80 -9.25
N ILE A 132 -4.15 6.04 -9.64
CA ILE A 132 -3.14 4.99 -9.86
C ILE A 132 -2.90 4.21 -8.56
N CYS A 133 -2.91 4.90 -7.42
CA CYS A 133 -2.67 4.31 -6.11
C CYS A 133 -3.85 3.49 -5.55
N ARG A 134 -4.97 3.39 -6.26
CA ARG A 134 -6.07 2.52 -5.84
C ARG A 134 -5.72 1.05 -6.08
N PRO A 135 -6.31 0.12 -5.31
CA PRO A 135 -6.28 -1.31 -5.66
C PRO A 135 -6.71 -1.55 -7.10
N LYS A 136 -6.22 -2.64 -7.67
CA LYS A 136 -6.58 -3.06 -9.04
C LYS A 136 -8.07 -3.33 -9.20
N ASP A 137 -8.69 -3.88 -8.17
CA ASP A 137 -10.14 -4.14 -8.12
C ASP A 137 -10.96 -2.84 -8.04
N GLU A 138 -10.34 -1.72 -7.71
CA GLU A 138 -10.92 -0.38 -7.64
C GLU A 138 -10.47 0.51 -8.81
N GLY A 139 -9.92 -0.10 -9.86
CA GLY A 139 -9.53 0.55 -11.11
C GLY A 139 -8.15 1.21 -11.13
N GLY A 140 -7.36 1.08 -10.06
CA GLY A 140 -5.97 1.56 -10.02
C GLY A 140 -4.94 0.51 -10.47
N LEU A 141 -3.68 0.74 -10.10
CA LEU A 141 -2.55 -0.15 -10.41
C LEU A 141 -2.01 -0.92 -9.19
N GLY A 142 -2.56 -0.66 -8.00
CA GLY A 142 -2.19 -1.34 -6.75
C GLY A 142 -0.87 -0.85 -6.14
N ILE A 143 -0.39 0.32 -6.55
CA ILE A 143 0.65 1.08 -5.83
C ILE A 143 -0.05 1.74 -4.63
N ARG A 144 0.58 1.91 -3.46
CA ARG A 144 -0.09 2.55 -2.31
C ARG A 144 0.30 4.02 -2.20
N LEU A 145 -0.64 4.90 -1.88
CA LEU A 145 -0.27 6.30 -1.66
C LEU A 145 0.66 6.40 -0.43
N LEU A 146 1.78 7.11 -0.55
CA LEU A 146 2.78 7.14 0.52
C LEU A 146 2.26 7.89 1.76
N GLU A 147 1.43 8.91 1.56
CA GLU A 147 0.81 9.64 2.67
C GLU A 147 -0.10 8.74 3.54
N ASP A 148 -0.85 7.82 2.94
CA ASP A 148 -1.67 6.87 3.69
C ASP A 148 -0.81 5.95 4.56
N PHE A 149 0.40 5.64 4.09
CA PHE A 149 1.32 4.71 4.75
C PHE A 149 2.10 5.35 5.90
N GLU A 150 2.23 6.68 5.91
CA GLU A 150 2.76 7.43 7.07
C GLU A 150 1.99 7.05 8.35
N VAL A 151 0.65 7.11 8.29
CA VAL A 151 -0.21 6.82 9.44
C VAL A 151 -0.03 5.38 9.91
N VAL A 152 0.11 4.44 8.97
CA VAL A 152 0.33 3.02 9.27
C VAL A 152 1.65 2.81 10.03
N PHE A 153 2.72 3.49 9.63
CA PHE A 153 4.00 3.41 10.34
C PHE A 153 3.96 4.04 11.73
N ARG A 154 3.23 5.16 11.89
CA ARG A 154 2.98 5.75 13.21
C ARG A 154 2.26 4.77 14.13
N LEU A 155 1.20 4.13 13.63
CA LEU A 155 0.46 3.10 14.37
C LEU A 155 1.36 1.90 14.69
N LYS A 156 2.25 1.50 13.78
CA LYS A 156 3.23 0.44 14.03
C LYS A 156 4.19 0.78 15.18
N HIS A 157 4.59 2.05 15.33
CA HIS A 157 5.39 2.48 16.48
C HIS A 157 4.62 2.36 17.80
N VAL A 158 3.34 2.74 17.82
CA VAL A 158 2.48 2.54 19.00
C VAL A 158 2.33 1.05 19.29
N TRP A 159 2.04 0.23 18.28
CA TRP A 159 1.98 -1.22 18.44
C TRP A 159 3.28 -1.80 19.02
N ASN A 160 4.45 -1.40 18.52
CA ASN A 160 5.73 -1.87 19.04
C ASN A 160 5.93 -1.46 20.51
N PHE A 161 5.40 -0.31 20.93
CA PHE A 161 5.48 0.12 22.32
C PHE A 161 4.73 -0.83 23.26
N PHE A 162 3.54 -1.28 22.87
CA PHE A 162 2.72 -2.21 23.65
C PHE A 162 3.19 -3.67 23.53
N SER A 163 3.50 -4.15 22.33
CA SER A 163 3.79 -5.57 22.05
C SER A 163 5.23 -6.01 22.29
N LYS A 164 6.21 -5.08 22.37
CA LYS A 164 7.64 -5.42 22.53
C LYS A 164 8.19 -4.98 23.88
N SER A 165 7.53 -5.44 24.94
CA SER A 165 8.06 -5.36 26.31
C SER A 165 9.47 -5.97 26.36
N GLY A 166 10.45 -5.18 26.78
CA GLY A 166 11.86 -5.60 26.90
C GLY A 166 12.80 -5.04 25.84
N SER A 167 12.32 -4.42 24.76
CA SER A 167 13.22 -3.67 23.88
C SER A 167 13.77 -2.42 24.59
N LEU A 168 15.05 -2.08 24.35
CA LEU A 168 15.68 -0.90 24.94
C LEU A 168 14.90 0.39 24.66
N TRP A 169 14.32 0.52 23.46
CA TRP A 169 13.50 1.66 23.09
C TRP A 169 12.22 1.76 23.97
N VAL A 170 11.53 0.64 24.20
CA VAL A 170 10.34 0.62 25.07
C VAL A 170 10.72 0.86 26.53
N ALA A 171 11.79 0.23 27.02
CA ALA A 171 12.28 0.44 28.38
C ALA A 171 12.65 1.92 28.62
N TRP A 172 13.36 2.54 27.66
CA TRP A 172 13.70 3.96 27.73
C TRP A 172 12.45 4.85 27.73
N LEU A 173 11.47 4.59 26.86
CA LEU A 173 10.21 5.34 26.82
C LEU A 173 9.43 5.22 28.14
N LYS A 174 9.30 4.01 28.67
CA LYS A 174 8.65 3.78 29.97
C LYS A 174 9.39 4.50 31.10
N GLY A 175 10.73 4.45 31.13
CA GLY A 175 11.54 5.06 32.19
C GLY A 175 11.69 6.59 32.12
N ASN A 176 11.63 7.19 30.93
CA ASN A 176 11.96 8.61 30.75
C ASN A 176 10.78 9.47 30.29
N ILE A 177 9.80 8.89 29.60
CA ILE A 177 8.66 9.62 29.03
C ILE A 177 7.37 9.29 29.76
N PHE A 178 7.09 8.00 29.97
CA PHE A 178 5.83 7.49 30.54
C PHE A 178 5.96 7.02 31.98
N LEU A 179 7.02 7.44 32.70
CA LEU A 179 7.33 6.91 34.04
C LEU A 179 6.24 7.25 35.05
N ARG A 180 5.88 8.54 35.14
CA ARG A 180 4.91 9.05 36.12
C ARG A 180 3.46 9.00 35.63
N LYS A 181 3.26 8.72 34.35
CA LYS A 181 1.96 8.74 33.67
C LYS A 181 2.00 7.69 32.58
N SER A 182 1.01 6.81 32.54
CA SER A 182 0.87 5.85 31.45
C SER A 182 0.81 6.56 30.08
N TYR A 183 1.02 5.80 28.99
CA TYR A 183 0.88 6.31 27.63
C TYR A 183 -0.44 7.07 27.43
N TRP A 184 -1.54 6.52 27.96
CA TRP A 184 -2.89 7.06 27.82
C TRP A 184 -3.11 8.39 28.53
N ILE A 185 -2.47 8.62 29.68
CA ILE A 185 -2.63 9.86 30.47
C ILE A 185 -1.67 10.96 29.97
N THR A 186 -0.52 10.56 29.42
CA THR A 186 0.54 11.51 29.00
C THR A 186 0.08 12.41 27.87
N GLN A 187 0.15 13.73 28.05
CA GLN A 187 -0.21 14.71 27.03
C GLN A 187 1.00 15.11 26.18
N GLU A 188 0.74 15.67 25.00
CA GLU A 188 1.80 16.22 24.16
C GLU A 188 2.57 17.31 24.89
N ALA A 189 3.87 17.39 24.63
CA ALA A 189 4.73 18.41 25.23
C ALA A 189 5.83 18.83 24.25
N TYR A 190 6.23 20.10 24.31
CA TYR A 190 7.30 20.64 23.46
C TYR A 190 8.63 19.90 23.64
N ARG A 191 8.94 19.46 24.87
CA ARG A 191 10.15 18.70 25.19
C ARG A 191 10.19 17.30 24.57
N PHE A 192 9.05 16.76 24.16
CA PHE A 192 9.00 15.43 23.58
C PHE A 192 9.40 15.45 22.11
N SER A 193 10.01 14.36 21.66
CA SER A 193 10.36 14.20 20.25
C SER A 193 9.09 14.20 19.38
N LYS A 194 9.23 14.55 18.08
CA LYS A 194 8.13 14.42 17.11
C LYS A 194 7.53 13.02 17.12
N THR A 195 8.36 11.99 17.28
CA THR A 195 7.91 10.60 17.32
C THR A 195 6.99 10.34 18.49
N VAL A 196 7.36 10.79 19.70
CA VAL A 196 6.52 10.63 20.89
C VAL A 196 5.21 11.41 20.75
N ASN A 197 5.26 12.71 20.39
CA ASN A 197 4.03 13.50 20.21
C ASN A 197 3.14 12.91 19.10
N SER A 198 3.73 12.42 18.01
CA SER A 198 3.03 11.71 16.94
C SER A 198 2.34 10.43 17.41
N MET A 199 2.96 9.68 18.33
CA MET A 199 2.32 8.51 18.97
C MET A 199 1.15 8.93 19.85
N LEU A 200 1.28 10.02 20.62
CA LEU A 200 0.23 10.52 21.51
C LEU A 200 -1.00 11.05 20.75
N GLN A 201 -0.79 11.70 19.61
CA GLN A 201 -1.87 12.16 18.71
C GLN A 201 -2.73 11.03 18.16
N LEU A 202 -2.24 9.79 18.17
CA LEU A 202 -2.96 8.64 17.62
C LEU A 202 -3.91 7.98 18.61
N LYS A 203 -3.93 8.38 19.89
CA LYS A 203 -4.79 7.78 20.92
C LYS A 203 -6.25 7.55 20.46
N PRO A 204 -6.95 8.52 19.84
CA PRO A 204 -8.34 8.31 19.42
C PRO A 204 -8.50 7.14 18.44
N ARG A 205 -7.51 6.92 17.57
CA ARG A 205 -7.51 5.80 16.61
C ARG A 205 -7.10 4.48 17.25
N ILE A 206 -6.20 4.50 18.24
CA ILE A 206 -5.70 3.28 18.87
C ILE A 206 -6.80 2.56 19.65
N ILE A 207 -7.74 3.31 20.25
CA ILE A 207 -8.86 2.76 21.03
C ILE A 207 -9.66 1.71 20.24
N GLU A 208 -9.86 1.96 18.94
CA GLU A 208 -10.62 1.06 18.05
C GLU A 208 -9.80 -0.09 17.47
N LEU A 209 -8.46 -0.04 17.62
CA LEU A 209 -7.50 -0.91 16.94
C LEU A 209 -6.74 -1.83 17.90
N LEU A 210 -6.66 -1.48 19.18
CA LEU A 210 -5.89 -2.20 20.18
C LEU A 210 -6.81 -2.77 21.26
N LYS A 211 -6.68 -4.07 21.51
CA LYS A 211 -7.30 -4.78 22.65
C LYS A 211 -6.18 -5.35 23.51
N CYS A 212 -6.41 -5.47 24.81
CA CYS A 212 -5.51 -6.18 25.71
C CYS A 212 -6.19 -7.46 26.19
N ASP A 213 -5.50 -8.59 26.06
CA ASP A 213 -5.87 -9.86 26.68
C ASP A 213 -5.09 -9.97 27.99
N VAL A 214 -5.81 -9.92 29.11
CA VAL A 214 -5.23 -9.77 30.44
C VAL A 214 -4.84 -11.14 30.99
N SER A 215 -3.58 -11.22 31.46
CA SER A 215 -3.03 -12.41 32.12
C SER A 215 -2.58 -12.04 33.54
N ASP A 216 -1.37 -11.50 33.72
CA ASP A 216 -0.88 -11.04 35.03
C ASP A 216 -1.40 -9.66 35.43
N GLY A 217 -2.05 -8.93 34.52
CA GLY A 217 -2.69 -7.65 34.74
C GLY A 217 -1.73 -6.50 35.03
N ARG A 218 -0.41 -6.70 34.91
CA ARG A 218 0.61 -5.71 35.32
C ARG A 218 0.86 -4.65 34.26
N SER A 219 0.62 -4.97 33.00
CA SER A 219 0.92 -4.08 31.88
C SER A 219 -0.34 -3.44 31.28
N ALA A 220 -1.49 -4.07 31.45
CA ALA A 220 -2.79 -3.55 31.08
C ALA A 220 -3.24 -2.45 32.05
N SER A 221 -3.60 -1.29 31.52
CA SER A 221 -4.26 -0.23 32.28
C SER A 221 -5.72 -0.58 32.53
N PHE A 222 -6.16 -0.52 33.79
CA PHE A 222 -7.54 -0.81 34.16
C PHE A 222 -8.54 0.10 33.42
N TRP A 223 -8.20 1.39 33.30
CA TRP A 223 -9.11 2.42 32.79
C TRP A 223 -9.07 2.63 31.28
N TYR A 224 -7.89 2.50 30.67
CA TYR A 224 -7.66 3.00 29.31
C TYR A 224 -7.35 1.92 28.28
N ASP A 225 -6.94 0.72 28.69
CA ASP A 225 -6.83 -0.38 27.73
C ASP A 225 -8.19 -1.05 27.57
N SER A 226 -8.53 -1.44 26.33
CA SER A 226 -9.74 -2.20 26.07
C SER A 226 -9.48 -3.66 26.40
N TRP A 227 -9.76 -4.07 27.64
CA TRP A 227 -9.60 -5.46 28.10
C TRP A 227 -10.93 -6.14 28.45
N THR A 228 -12.02 -5.38 28.46
CA THR A 228 -13.41 -5.88 28.57
C THR A 228 -14.18 -5.61 27.28
N ASP A 229 -15.39 -6.12 27.18
CA ASP A 229 -16.28 -5.84 26.05
C ASP A 229 -16.92 -4.43 26.11
N PHE A 230 -16.71 -3.69 27.20
CA PHE A 230 -17.13 -2.29 27.34
C PHE A 230 -16.15 -1.29 26.72
N GLY A 231 -15.02 -1.77 26.17
CA GLY A 231 -13.95 -0.91 25.67
C GLY A 231 -13.19 -0.24 26.82
N GLN A 232 -12.93 1.06 26.71
CA GLN A 232 -12.26 1.81 27.77
C GLN A 232 -13.21 2.07 28.95
N LEU A 233 -12.88 1.53 30.11
CA LEU A 233 -13.70 1.69 31.31
C LEU A 233 -13.84 3.16 31.75
N ILE A 234 -12.86 4.02 31.47
CA ILE A 234 -12.96 5.46 31.79
C ILE A 234 -14.07 6.15 30.99
N THR A 235 -14.28 5.71 29.74
CA THR A 235 -15.32 6.24 28.87
C THR A 235 -16.68 5.63 29.21
N PHE A 236 -16.71 4.33 29.54
CA PHE A 236 -17.92 3.62 29.90
C PHE A 236 -18.50 4.04 31.26
N LEU A 237 -17.66 4.18 32.29
CA LEU A 237 -18.07 4.60 33.63
C LEU A 237 -18.11 6.13 33.81
N GLY A 238 -17.47 6.86 32.90
CA GLY A 238 -17.33 8.32 32.97
C GLY A 238 -16.21 8.79 33.90
N GLU A 239 -15.99 10.11 33.95
CA GLU A 239 -14.89 10.74 34.72
C GLU A 239 -14.96 10.50 36.23
N ALA A 240 -16.14 10.16 36.76
CA ALA A 240 -16.34 9.80 38.17
C ALA A 240 -15.91 8.37 38.50
N GLY A 241 -15.78 7.49 37.49
CA GLY A 241 -15.47 6.06 37.65
C GLY A 241 -14.27 5.77 38.58
N PRO A 242 -13.11 6.43 38.42
CA PRO A 242 -11.97 6.27 39.31
C PRO A 242 -12.28 6.52 40.79
N ARG A 243 -13.10 7.54 41.08
CA ARG A 243 -13.54 7.86 42.43
C ARG A 243 -14.57 6.85 42.94
N ASP A 244 -15.50 6.45 42.08
CA ASP A 244 -16.59 5.55 42.44
C ASP A 244 -16.11 4.13 42.73
N LEU A 245 -15.17 3.61 41.92
CA LEU A 245 -14.56 2.31 42.13
C LEU A 245 -13.34 2.33 43.07
N ARG A 246 -12.89 3.53 43.49
CA ARG A 246 -11.69 3.73 44.33
C ARG A 246 -10.40 3.17 43.70
N ILE A 247 -10.29 3.23 42.38
CA ILE A 247 -9.12 2.77 41.62
C ILE A 247 -8.46 3.98 40.97
N GLN A 248 -7.15 4.14 41.18
CA GLN A 248 -6.39 5.28 40.65
C GLN A 248 -6.44 5.30 39.11
N LYS A 249 -6.36 6.49 38.50
CA LYS A 249 -6.43 6.63 37.04
C LYS A 249 -5.30 5.89 36.33
N ASP A 250 -4.12 5.80 36.92
CA ASP A 250 -2.94 5.12 36.40
C ASP A 250 -2.81 3.66 36.85
N ALA A 251 -3.81 3.12 37.55
CA ALA A 251 -3.83 1.73 38.00
C ALA A 251 -3.78 0.74 36.82
N SER A 252 -3.05 -0.33 37.05
CA SER A 252 -3.06 -1.54 36.24
C SER A 252 -4.25 -2.44 36.61
N VAL A 253 -4.54 -3.46 35.80
CA VAL A 253 -5.68 -4.36 36.07
C VAL A 253 -5.47 -5.16 37.35
N VAL A 254 -4.23 -5.54 37.67
CA VAL A 254 -3.92 -6.27 38.91
C VAL A 254 -4.11 -5.40 40.17
N ASP A 255 -4.00 -4.07 40.06
CA ASP A 255 -4.24 -3.17 41.21
C ASP A 255 -5.72 -3.13 41.63
N ALA A 256 -6.63 -3.66 40.80
CA ALA A 256 -8.05 -3.81 41.12
C ALA A 256 -8.39 -5.13 41.83
N THR A 257 -7.38 -5.96 42.13
CA THR A 257 -7.56 -7.22 42.85
C THR A 257 -6.91 -7.18 44.23
N ARG A 258 -7.38 -8.04 45.14
CA ARG A 258 -6.74 -8.30 46.43
C ARG A 258 -6.89 -9.77 46.76
N ASN A 259 -5.79 -10.43 47.14
CA ASN A 259 -5.76 -11.86 47.44
C ASN A 259 -6.33 -12.74 46.31
N GLY A 260 -6.11 -12.37 45.05
CA GLY A 260 -6.59 -13.12 43.89
C GLY A 260 -8.06 -12.91 43.54
N GLU A 261 -8.74 -11.98 44.19
CA GLU A 261 -10.16 -11.68 43.97
C GLU A 261 -10.37 -10.23 43.53
N TRP A 262 -11.41 -9.99 42.74
CA TRP A 262 -11.84 -8.64 42.38
C TRP A 262 -12.35 -7.88 43.62
N VAL A 263 -11.86 -6.68 43.88
CA VAL A 263 -12.30 -5.88 45.04
C VAL A 263 -12.78 -4.51 44.60
N PHE A 264 -14.10 -4.32 44.69
CA PHE A 264 -14.76 -3.07 44.38
C PHE A 264 -15.72 -2.65 45.51
N PRO A 265 -15.94 -1.33 45.71
CA PRO A 265 -17.06 -0.86 46.51
C PRO A 265 -18.39 -1.21 45.84
N ALA A 266 -19.50 -1.09 46.58
CA ALA A 266 -20.84 -1.28 46.02
C ALA A 266 -21.07 -0.35 44.81
N ALA A 267 -21.69 -0.89 43.76
CA ALA A 267 -22.00 -0.15 42.53
C ALA A 267 -22.83 1.10 42.85
N ARG A 268 -22.44 2.24 42.27
CA ARG A 268 -23.13 3.54 42.41
C ARG A 268 -23.79 4.01 41.12
N SER A 269 -23.75 3.19 40.08
CA SER A 269 -24.37 3.43 38.77
C SER A 269 -24.68 2.10 38.09
N GLU A 270 -25.61 2.14 37.13
CA GLU A 270 -25.96 0.97 36.31
C GLU A 270 -24.74 0.43 35.54
N ASN A 271 -23.90 1.31 35.00
CA ASN A 271 -22.67 0.91 34.29
C ASN A 271 -21.67 0.23 35.24
N ALA A 272 -21.52 0.72 36.47
CA ALA A 272 -20.66 0.07 37.47
C ALA A 272 -21.19 -1.31 37.85
N GLN A 273 -22.52 -1.46 38.00
CA GLN A 273 -23.15 -2.74 38.24
C GLN A 273 -22.95 -3.70 37.07
N ALA A 274 -23.12 -3.24 35.83
CA ALA A 274 -22.89 -4.03 34.62
C ALA A 274 -21.44 -4.52 34.52
N LEU A 275 -20.46 -3.65 34.83
CA LEU A 275 -19.06 -4.04 34.90
C LEU A 275 -18.83 -5.13 35.97
N MET A 276 -19.33 -4.93 37.19
CA MET A 276 -19.15 -5.91 38.27
C MET A 276 -19.77 -7.26 37.93
N ILE A 277 -20.94 -7.28 37.28
CA ILE A 277 -21.55 -8.52 36.77
C ILE A 277 -20.62 -9.19 35.75
N ALA A 278 -20.10 -8.46 34.78
CA ALA A 278 -19.18 -9.02 33.79
C ALA A 278 -17.90 -9.58 34.42
N LEU A 279 -17.37 -8.91 35.44
CA LEU A 279 -16.18 -9.36 36.17
C LEU A 279 -16.39 -10.63 37.01
N THR A 280 -17.63 -11.06 37.25
CA THR A 280 -17.88 -12.39 37.84
C THR A 280 -17.53 -13.54 36.89
N VAL A 281 -17.48 -13.27 35.59
CA VAL A 281 -17.16 -14.27 34.54
C VAL A 281 -15.68 -14.17 34.11
N ILE A 282 -15.08 -12.98 34.26
CA ILE A 282 -13.67 -12.75 33.93
C ILE A 282 -12.83 -13.09 35.16
N ALA A 283 -11.97 -14.11 35.06
CA ALA A 283 -11.07 -14.47 36.14
C ALA A 283 -10.13 -13.30 36.52
N PRO A 284 -9.86 -13.07 37.82
CA PRO A 284 -8.85 -12.12 38.25
C PRO A 284 -7.47 -12.42 37.65
N PRO A 285 -6.65 -11.39 37.34
CA PRO A 285 -5.28 -11.59 36.87
C PRO A 285 -4.42 -12.38 37.86
N ASP A 286 -3.57 -13.26 37.31
CA ASP A 286 -2.66 -14.12 38.09
C ASP A 286 -1.26 -14.14 37.46
N ALA A 287 -0.23 -14.03 38.29
CA ALA A 287 1.17 -14.00 37.84
C ALA A 287 1.62 -15.30 37.15
N SER A 288 0.98 -16.44 37.44
CA SER A 288 1.24 -17.73 36.80
C SER A 288 0.76 -17.81 35.35
N ASN A 289 -0.17 -16.94 34.94
CA ASN A 289 -0.69 -16.88 33.56
C ASN A 289 0.27 -16.18 32.57
N GLY A 290 1.38 -15.62 33.05
CA GLY A 290 2.35 -14.90 32.24
C GLY A 290 1.93 -13.46 31.93
N CYS A 291 2.70 -12.78 31.08
CA CYS A 291 2.49 -11.38 30.76
C CYS A 291 1.22 -11.15 29.92
N ASP A 292 0.54 -10.02 30.12
CA ASP A 292 -0.57 -9.61 29.26
C ASP A 292 -0.19 -9.56 27.77
N THR A 293 -1.16 -9.84 26.90
CA THR A 293 -0.97 -9.86 25.46
C THR A 293 -1.80 -8.79 24.77
N PHE A 294 -1.14 -7.82 24.13
CA PHE A 294 -1.83 -6.86 23.28
C PHE A 294 -2.18 -7.47 21.93
N LEU A 295 -3.39 -7.17 21.44
CA LEU A 295 -3.94 -7.64 20.19
C LEU A 295 -4.29 -6.47 19.28
N TRP A 296 -4.02 -6.63 17.99
CA TRP A 296 -4.33 -5.66 16.95
C TRP A 296 -5.53 -6.09 16.12
N ARG A 297 -6.45 -5.17 15.86
CA ARG A 297 -7.66 -5.41 15.05
C ARG A 297 -7.28 -5.54 13.57
N LYS A 298 -7.71 -6.63 12.95
CA LYS A 298 -7.64 -6.83 11.49
C LYS A 298 -8.82 -6.18 10.79
N ALA A 299 -8.73 -6.02 9.46
CA ALA A 299 -9.83 -5.51 8.64
C ALA A 299 -11.09 -6.40 8.71
N SER A 300 -10.95 -7.69 9.07
CA SER A 300 -12.07 -8.61 9.32
C SER A 300 -12.79 -8.37 10.66
N GLY A 301 -12.26 -7.49 11.51
CA GLY A 301 -12.74 -7.27 12.88
C GLY A 301 -12.09 -8.17 13.93
N ILE A 302 -11.37 -9.22 13.52
CA ILE A 302 -10.69 -10.17 14.42
C ILE A 302 -9.44 -9.53 15.03
N PHE A 303 -9.25 -9.69 16.33
CA PHE A 303 -8.05 -9.26 17.05
C PHE A 303 -6.98 -10.35 17.04
N CYS A 304 -5.72 -9.99 16.80
CA CYS A 304 -4.60 -10.92 16.72
C CYS A 304 -3.32 -10.37 17.37
N PRO A 305 -2.42 -11.21 17.89
CA PRO A 305 -1.18 -10.78 18.55
C PRO A 305 -0.09 -10.33 17.55
N SER A 306 -0.48 -9.80 16.39
CA SER A 306 0.43 -9.36 15.34
C SER A 306 -0.11 -8.16 14.58
N PHE A 307 0.81 -7.27 14.20
CA PHE A 307 0.52 -6.09 13.40
C PHE A 307 0.87 -6.33 11.93
N SER A 308 -0.10 -6.15 11.04
CA SER A 308 0.08 -6.21 9.59
C SER A 308 -0.06 -4.83 8.99
N SER A 309 1.05 -4.23 8.51
CA SER A 309 1.01 -2.93 7.83
C SER A 309 0.08 -2.94 6.61
N ARG A 310 -0.07 -4.09 5.94
CA ARG A 310 -0.96 -4.24 4.79
C ARG A 310 -2.43 -4.17 5.21
N ASP A 311 -2.80 -4.90 6.25
CA ASP A 311 -4.20 -5.01 6.66
C ASP A 311 -4.65 -3.73 7.37
N THR A 312 -3.78 -3.15 8.21
CA THR A 312 -4.01 -1.83 8.82
C THR A 312 -4.18 -0.75 7.75
N TRP A 313 -3.39 -0.75 6.67
CA TRP A 313 -3.60 0.16 5.56
C TRP A 313 -4.96 -0.04 4.89
N ASP A 314 -5.36 -1.29 4.64
CA ASP A 314 -6.64 -1.58 3.97
C ASP A 314 -7.87 -1.20 4.80
N GLN A 315 -7.74 -1.23 6.13
CA GLN A 315 -8.75 -0.77 7.07
C GLN A 315 -8.87 0.76 7.13
N LEU A 316 -7.74 1.49 7.01
CA LEU A 316 -7.71 2.94 7.20
C LEU A 316 -7.97 3.76 5.93
N ARG A 317 -7.69 3.18 4.76
CA ARG A 317 -7.82 3.89 3.48
C ARG A 317 -9.28 4.18 3.14
N PHE A 318 -9.46 5.22 2.33
CA PHE A 318 -10.73 5.42 1.64
C PHE A 318 -10.92 4.34 0.55
N ARG A 319 -12.00 3.58 0.63
CA ARG A 319 -12.34 2.54 -0.36
C ARG A 319 -13.16 3.14 -1.51
N SER A 320 -12.71 2.93 -2.73
CA SER A 320 -13.50 3.27 -3.93
C SER A 320 -14.38 2.08 -4.34
N PRO A 321 -15.46 2.31 -5.11
CA PRO A 321 -16.25 1.22 -5.68
C PRO A 321 -15.38 0.26 -6.51
N THR A 322 -15.66 -1.03 -6.40
CA THR A 322 -14.99 -2.02 -7.23
C THR A 322 -15.47 -1.93 -8.68
N VAL A 323 -14.59 -2.27 -9.61
CA VAL A 323 -14.88 -2.24 -11.05
C VAL A 323 -14.95 -3.66 -11.61
N PRO A 324 -16.05 -4.06 -12.27
CA PRO A 324 -16.21 -5.44 -12.78
C PRO A 324 -15.10 -5.87 -13.73
N TRP A 325 -14.63 -4.94 -14.57
CA TRP A 325 -13.60 -5.17 -15.57
C TRP A 325 -12.21 -5.45 -14.99
N ALA A 326 -11.96 -5.23 -13.70
CA ALA A 326 -10.64 -5.45 -13.09
C ALA A 326 -10.12 -6.88 -13.33
N LYS A 327 -11.00 -7.88 -13.23
CA LYS A 327 -10.68 -9.30 -13.44
C LYS A 327 -10.44 -9.68 -14.91
N VAL A 328 -10.83 -8.81 -15.84
CA VAL A 328 -10.57 -8.96 -17.29
C VAL A 328 -9.22 -8.34 -17.63
N ILE A 329 -8.83 -7.24 -16.97
CA ILE A 329 -7.55 -6.58 -17.20
C ILE A 329 -6.42 -7.29 -16.45
N TRP A 330 -6.64 -7.60 -15.18
CA TRP A 330 -5.64 -8.12 -14.26
C TRP A 330 -5.93 -9.60 -13.95
N PHE A 331 -5.22 -10.49 -14.65
CA PHE A 331 -5.32 -11.93 -14.47
C PHE A 331 -3.95 -12.59 -14.62
N ARG A 332 -3.80 -13.86 -14.25
CA ARG A 332 -2.48 -14.51 -14.18
C ARG A 332 -1.75 -14.50 -15.53
N GLU A 333 -2.44 -14.82 -16.61
CA GLU A 333 -1.83 -14.97 -17.94
C GLU A 333 -1.68 -13.65 -18.72
N HIS A 334 -2.12 -12.51 -18.16
CA HIS A 334 -2.06 -11.21 -18.80
C HIS A 334 -0.63 -10.83 -19.27
N VAL A 335 -0.53 -10.06 -20.35
CA VAL A 335 0.74 -9.48 -20.80
C VAL A 335 0.80 -8.03 -20.29
N PRO A 336 1.74 -7.67 -19.40
CA PRO A 336 1.68 -6.39 -18.68
C PRO A 336 1.55 -5.15 -19.57
N ARG A 337 2.20 -5.12 -20.73
CA ARG A 337 2.08 -4.01 -21.71
C ARG A 337 0.69 -3.93 -22.35
N PHE A 338 0.06 -5.08 -22.63
CA PHE A 338 -1.28 -5.13 -23.23
C PHE A 338 -2.33 -4.70 -22.21
N SER A 339 -2.21 -5.19 -20.97
CA SER A 339 -3.11 -4.85 -19.87
C SER A 339 -3.03 -3.38 -19.49
N PHE A 340 -1.83 -2.78 -19.52
CA PHE A 340 -1.67 -1.35 -19.25
C PHE A 340 -2.38 -0.48 -20.30
N ILE A 341 -2.28 -0.83 -21.60
CA ILE A 341 -3.00 -0.10 -22.66
C ILE A 341 -4.50 -0.33 -22.55
N THR A 342 -4.93 -1.56 -22.28
CA THR A 342 -6.36 -1.89 -22.09
C THR A 342 -6.94 -1.17 -20.87
N TRP A 343 -6.19 -1.04 -19.78
CA TRP A 343 -6.55 -0.25 -18.61
C TRP A 343 -6.76 1.23 -18.95
N LEU A 344 -5.84 1.83 -19.70
CA LEU A 344 -6.02 3.20 -20.20
C LEU A 344 -7.22 3.32 -21.13
N ALA A 345 -7.49 2.30 -21.94
CA ALA A 345 -8.63 2.28 -22.84
C ALA A 345 -9.96 2.21 -22.07
N MET A 346 -10.05 1.35 -21.04
CA MET A 346 -11.21 1.25 -20.14
C MET A 346 -11.52 2.54 -19.38
N LEU A 347 -10.50 3.32 -19.06
CA LEU A 347 -10.66 4.63 -18.42
C LEU A 347 -10.87 5.77 -19.44
N SER A 348 -10.96 5.47 -20.73
CA SER A 348 -11.02 6.44 -21.84
C SER A 348 -9.89 7.48 -21.77
N ARG A 349 -8.68 7.04 -21.39
CA ARG A 349 -7.49 7.89 -21.19
C ARG A 349 -6.45 7.81 -22.30
N LEU A 350 -6.69 6.98 -23.32
CA LEU A 350 -5.88 7.03 -24.54
C LEU A 350 -6.15 8.33 -25.34
N PRO A 351 -5.14 8.92 -26.00
CA PRO A 351 -5.28 10.14 -26.80
C PRO A 351 -5.86 9.86 -28.20
N THR A 352 -7.14 9.50 -28.25
CA THR A 352 -7.96 9.44 -29.48
C THR A 352 -8.24 10.84 -30.02
N ARG A 353 -8.52 10.99 -31.32
CA ARG A 353 -8.70 12.32 -31.95
C ARG A 353 -9.88 13.08 -31.35
N ASP A 354 -10.99 12.42 -31.03
CA ASP A 354 -12.12 13.07 -30.34
C ASP A 354 -11.69 13.76 -29.04
N ARG A 355 -10.85 13.09 -28.25
CA ARG A 355 -10.37 13.57 -26.95
C ARG A 355 -9.33 14.68 -27.10
N LEU A 356 -8.42 14.55 -28.05
CA LEU A 356 -7.42 15.57 -28.37
C LEU A 356 -8.11 16.85 -28.89
N ARG A 357 -9.17 16.73 -29.69
CA ARG A 357 -9.97 17.88 -30.14
C ARG A 357 -10.72 18.56 -29.00
N ARG A 358 -11.27 17.80 -28.04
CA ARG A 358 -11.85 18.38 -26.81
C ARG A 358 -10.84 19.18 -25.99
N TRP A 359 -9.54 18.93 -26.17
CA TRP A 359 -8.47 19.74 -25.58
C TRP A 359 -8.09 20.97 -26.41
N GLY A 360 -8.82 21.27 -27.48
CA GLY A 360 -8.58 22.43 -28.35
C GLY A 360 -7.52 22.21 -29.43
N MET A 361 -7.04 20.98 -29.65
CA MET A 361 -6.12 20.71 -30.75
C MET A 361 -6.83 20.71 -32.10
N ASN A 362 -6.27 21.45 -33.06
CA ASN A 362 -6.74 21.47 -34.45
C ASN A 362 -6.21 20.23 -35.20
N ILE A 363 -6.95 19.13 -35.13
CA ILE A 363 -6.65 17.88 -35.83
C ILE A 363 -7.90 17.30 -36.48
N PRO A 364 -7.78 16.47 -37.54
CA PRO A 364 -8.93 15.84 -38.20
C PRO A 364 -9.76 14.98 -37.22
N SER A 365 -11.09 14.93 -37.41
CA SER A 365 -11.97 13.98 -36.69
C SER A 365 -11.77 12.54 -37.11
N THR A 366 -11.36 12.34 -38.36
CA THR A 366 -11.54 11.06 -39.06
C THR A 366 -10.74 9.95 -38.39
N CYS A 367 -11.21 8.70 -38.45
CA CYS A 367 -10.42 7.58 -37.94
C CYS A 367 -9.16 7.35 -38.76
N VAL A 368 -8.02 7.14 -38.11
CA VAL A 368 -6.76 6.84 -38.82
C VAL A 368 -6.73 5.44 -39.42
N LEU A 369 -7.54 4.52 -38.91
CA LEU A 369 -7.53 3.12 -39.36
C LEU A 369 -8.38 2.89 -40.62
N CYS A 370 -9.61 3.43 -40.67
CA CYS A 370 -10.49 3.27 -41.84
C CYS A 370 -10.65 4.55 -42.67
N SER A 371 -10.06 5.68 -42.27
CA SER A 371 -10.25 6.98 -42.92
C SER A 371 -11.71 7.47 -42.98
N SER A 372 -12.61 6.80 -42.26
CA SER A 372 -14.04 7.07 -42.16
C SER A 372 -14.44 7.20 -40.70
N GLY A 373 -15.62 7.78 -40.41
CA GLY A 373 -16.13 7.94 -39.04
C GLY A 373 -15.30 8.87 -38.13
N VAL A 374 -15.78 9.12 -36.92
CA VAL A 374 -15.07 9.93 -35.90
C VAL A 374 -14.23 9.01 -35.01
N GLU A 375 -12.94 9.29 -34.84
CA GLU A 375 -12.07 8.49 -33.97
C GLU A 375 -12.40 8.68 -32.49
N SER A 376 -13.21 7.77 -31.95
CA SER A 376 -13.43 7.54 -30.51
C SER A 376 -12.82 6.20 -30.07
N HIS A 377 -12.80 5.90 -28.77
CA HIS A 377 -12.40 4.56 -28.29
C HIS A 377 -13.27 3.45 -28.86
N ASP A 378 -14.59 3.64 -28.82
CA ASP A 378 -15.57 2.64 -29.27
C ASP A 378 -15.41 2.37 -30.77
N HIS A 379 -15.33 3.44 -31.57
CA HIS A 379 -15.08 3.32 -32.99
C HIS A 379 -13.71 2.67 -33.27
N LEU A 380 -12.64 3.17 -32.63
CA LEU A 380 -11.29 2.68 -32.89
C LEU A 380 -11.14 1.18 -32.61
N PHE A 381 -11.76 0.67 -31.55
CA PHE A 381 -11.59 -0.72 -31.13
C PHE A 381 -12.67 -1.67 -31.66
N PHE A 382 -13.87 -1.19 -32.03
CA PHE A 382 -14.99 -2.06 -32.41
C PHE A 382 -15.70 -1.62 -33.70
N ASP A 383 -16.19 -0.38 -33.79
CA ASP A 383 -17.04 0.02 -34.94
C ASP A 383 -16.26 0.32 -36.23
N CYS A 384 -14.95 0.52 -36.14
CA CYS A 384 -14.09 0.78 -37.28
C CYS A 384 -14.03 -0.45 -38.19
N GLU A 385 -14.30 -0.28 -39.48
CA GLU A 385 -14.27 -1.36 -40.49
C GLU A 385 -12.97 -2.18 -40.45
N PHE A 386 -11.83 -1.51 -40.27
CA PHE A 386 -10.53 -2.18 -40.13
C PHE A 386 -10.49 -3.07 -38.87
N SER A 387 -10.94 -2.54 -37.74
CA SER A 387 -10.97 -3.27 -36.46
C SER A 387 -12.00 -4.40 -36.47
N PHE A 388 -13.16 -4.18 -37.10
CA PHE A 388 -14.18 -5.20 -37.34
C PHE A 388 -13.62 -6.37 -38.15
N GLY A 389 -12.88 -6.10 -39.24
CA GLY A 389 -12.20 -7.14 -40.01
C GLY A 389 -11.21 -7.96 -39.18
N VAL A 390 -10.45 -7.31 -38.29
CA VAL A 390 -9.55 -8.01 -37.35
C VAL A 390 -10.35 -8.91 -36.39
N TRP A 391 -11.42 -8.40 -35.79
CA TRP A 391 -12.28 -9.16 -34.89
C TRP A 391 -12.95 -10.35 -35.56
N GLY A 392 -13.58 -10.15 -36.72
CA GLY A 392 -14.23 -11.24 -37.47
C GLY A 392 -13.25 -12.35 -37.80
N SER A 393 -12.00 -12.00 -38.14
CA SER A 393 -10.98 -12.99 -38.47
C SER A 393 -10.46 -13.81 -37.27
N LEU A 394 -10.45 -13.23 -36.07
CA LEU A 394 -9.87 -13.84 -34.87
C LEU A 394 -10.90 -14.47 -33.94
N ALA A 395 -12.14 -13.98 -33.99
CA ALA A 395 -13.13 -14.26 -32.97
C ALA A 395 -14.53 -14.47 -33.53
N ALA A 396 -14.74 -14.70 -34.83
CA ALA A 396 -16.07 -14.97 -35.38
C ALA A 396 -16.87 -16.02 -34.59
N ASN A 397 -16.20 -17.06 -34.08
CA ASN A 397 -16.82 -18.14 -33.29
C ASN A 397 -17.33 -17.68 -31.90
N PHE A 398 -16.89 -16.52 -31.41
CA PHE A 398 -17.19 -16.01 -30.06
C PHE A 398 -17.87 -14.64 -30.09
N PHE A 399 -17.48 -13.81 -31.04
CA PHE A 399 -18.02 -12.50 -31.37
C PHE A 399 -18.44 -12.50 -32.85
N PRO A 400 -19.57 -13.14 -33.20
CA PRO A 400 -20.12 -13.04 -34.55
C PRO A 400 -20.36 -11.58 -34.92
N ASN A 401 -20.82 -10.80 -33.93
CA ASN A 401 -20.83 -9.35 -33.93
C ASN A 401 -19.95 -8.86 -32.78
N PRO A 402 -18.89 -8.07 -33.05
CA PRO A 402 -18.06 -7.49 -32.01
C PRO A 402 -18.92 -6.62 -31.05
N PRO A 403 -18.60 -6.61 -29.74
CA PRO A 403 -19.33 -5.79 -28.77
C PRO A 403 -19.22 -4.29 -29.11
N ALA A 404 -20.22 -3.50 -28.74
CA ALA A 404 -20.24 -2.06 -29.03
C ALA A 404 -19.09 -1.27 -28.37
N ASN A 405 -18.55 -1.76 -27.25
CA ASN A 405 -17.47 -1.10 -26.53
C ASN A 405 -16.74 -2.07 -25.59
N LEU A 406 -15.65 -1.59 -24.98
CA LEU A 406 -14.83 -2.40 -24.08
C LEU A 406 -15.59 -2.86 -22.83
N ALA A 407 -16.53 -2.05 -22.30
CA ALA A 407 -17.32 -2.43 -21.14
C ALA A 407 -18.27 -3.59 -21.46
N ALA A 408 -18.93 -3.55 -22.62
CA ALA A 408 -19.75 -4.64 -23.14
C ALA A 408 -18.91 -5.90 -23.37
N ALA A 409 -17.75 -5.77 -24.00
CA ALA A 409 -16.82 -6.89 -24.18
C ALA A 409 -16.39 -7.52 -22.84
N SER A 410 -16.06 -6.68 -21.85
CA SER A 410 -15.69 -7.15 -20.52
C SER A 410 -16.84 -7.86 -19.81
N SER A 411 -18.05 -7.33 -19.91
CA SER A 411 -19.25 -7.90 -19.29
C SER A 411 -19.61 -9.24 -19.91
N TRP A 412 -19.50 -9.35 -21.24
CA TRP A 412 -19.70 -10.59 -21.97
C TRP A 412 -18.69 -11.66 -21.54
N ILE A 413 -17.40 -11.33 -21.46
CA ILE A 413 -16.35 -12.26 -20.99
C ILE A 413 -16.65 -12.71 -19.55
N ILE A 414 -17.09 -11.80 -18.68
CA ILE A 414 -17.43 -12.13 -17.30
C ILE A 414 -18.70 -13.00 -17.24
N GLY A 415 -19.68 -12.79 -18.12
CA GLY A 415 -20.91 -13.59 -18.18
C GLY A 415 -20.70 -15.05 -18.58
N HIS A 416 -19.56 -15.39 -19.19
CA HIS A 416 -19.20 -16.76 -19.56
C HIS A 416 -18.63 -17.60 -18.38
N THR A 417 -18.88 -17.20 -17.13
CA THR A 417 -18.39 -17.87 -15.92
C THR A 417 -19.11 -19.19 -15.61
N ASN A 418 -18.86 -20.23 -16.41
CA ASN A 418 -18.99 -21.60 -15.96
C ASN A 418 -17.61 -22.11 -15.50
N SER A 419 -17.52 -22.70 -14.31
CA SER A 419 -16.28 -23.19 -13.69
C SER A 419 -15.51 -24.20 -14.56
N SER A 420 -16.19 -24.87 -15.49
CA SER A 420 -15.62 -25.80 -16.47
C SER A 420 -14.83 -25.12 -17.61
N GLN A 421 -14.85 -23.79 -17.75
CA GLN A 421 -14.26 -23.06 -18.89
C GLN A 421 -13.20 -22.02 -18.49
N SER A 422 -12.55 -22.17 -17.33
CA SER A 422 -11.53 -21.22 -16.83
C SER A 422 -10.40 -20.93 -17.83
N GLN A 423 -9.97 -21.95 -18.57
CA GLN A 423 -8.95 -21.84 -19.62
C GLN A 423 -9.41 -20.96 -20.80
N LEU A 424 -10.64 -21.16 -21.28
CA LEU A 424 -11.23 -20.36 -22.34
C LEU A 424 -11.37 -18.90 -21.91
N LEU A 425 -11.78 -18.65 -20.66
CA LEU A 425 -11.86 -17.29 -20.12
C LEU A 425 -10.51 -16.58 -20.11
N SER A 426 -9.42 -17.25 -19.72
CA SER A 426 -8.07 -16.66 -19.79
C SER A 426 -7.67 -16.33 -21.23
N ILE A 427 -8.01 -17.20 -22.20
CA ILE A 427 -7.74 -16.97 -23.62
C ILE A 427 -8.54 -15.76 -24.13
N LEU A 428 -9.84 -15.67 -23.84
CA LEU A 428 -10.69 -14.55 -24.27
C LEU A 428 -10.24 -13.22 -23.69
N LYS A 429 -9.86 -13.19 -22.41
CA LYS A 429 -9.27 -12.00 -21.76
C LYS A 429 -7.97 -11.59 -22.46
N LEU A 430 -7.11 -12.56 -22.76
CA LEU A 430 -5.84 -12.29 -23.43
C LEU A 430 -6.03 -11.82 -24.87
N LEU A 431 -7.00 -12.39 -25.59
CA LEU A 431 -7.35 -12.02 -26.96
C LEU A 431 -7.84 -10.57 -26.99
N LEU A 432 -8.78 -10.20 -26.11
CA LEU A 432 -9.27 -8.82 -26.00
C LEU A 432 -8.13 -7.83 -25.81
N GLN A 433 -7.25 -8.10 -24.84
CA GLN A 433 -6.11 -7.20 -24.57
C GLN A 433 -5.11 -7.15 -25.73
N SER A 434 -4.90 -8.27 -26.42
CA SER A 434 -3.98 -8.34 -27.56
C SER A 434 -4.52 -7.54 -28.74
N VAL A 435 -5.81 -7.68 -29.07
CA VAL A 435 -6.46 -6.91 -30.13
C VAL A 435 -6.38 -5.41 -29.81
N VAL A 436 -6.79 -4.99 -28.60
CA VAL A 436 -6.73 -3.58 -28.18
C VAL A 436 -5.31 -3.03 -28.28
N TYR A 437 -4.31 -3.78 -27.83
CA TYR A 437 -2.92 -3.35 -27.90
C TYR A 437 -2.42 -3.19 -29.34
N HIS A 438 -2.68 -4.18 -30.20
CA HIS A 438 -2.18 -4.17 -31.59
C HIS A 438 -2.90 -3.14 -32.45
N LEU A 439 -4.21 -2.94 -32.28
CA LEU A 439 -4.95 -1.85 -32.93
C LEU A 439 -4.43 -0.48 -32.48
N TRP A 440 -4.21 -0.29 -31.18
CA TRP A 440 -3.62 0.95 -30.67
C TRP A 440 -2.19 1.18 -31.21
N LYS A 441 -1.39 0.12 -31.32
CA LYS A 441 -0.04 0.18 -31.89
C LYS A 441 -0.09 0.56 -33.38
N GLU A 442 -0.94 -0.09 -34.17
CA GLU A 442 -1.12 0.19 -35.60
C GLU A 442 -1.58 1.63 -35.84
N ARG A 443 -2.58 2.10 -35.08
CA ARG A 443 -3.03 3.49 -35.15
C ARG A 443 -1.90 4.47 -34.90
N ASN A 444 -1.06 4.23 -33.90
CA ASN A 444 0.09 5.11 -33.62
C ASN A 444 1.19 5.00 -34.69
N SER A 445 1.41 3.81 -35.25
CA SER A 445 2.35 3.61 -36.37
C SER A 445 1.96 4.48 -37.58
N ARG A 446 0.68 4.46 -37.96
CA ARG A 446 0.18 5.27 -39.07
C ARG A 446 0.36 6.78 -38.85
N ILE A 447 0.30 7.25 -37.60
CA ILE A 447 0.48 8.67 -37.27
C ILE A 447 1.96 9.07 -37.21
N PHE A 448 2.80 8.27 -36.57
CA PHE A 448 4.14 8.67 -36.17
C PHE A 448 5.25 8.12 -37.06
N THR A 449 5.00 7.05 -37.82
CA THR A 449 6.00 6.42 -38.69
C THR A 449 5.54 6.28 -40.14
N SER A 450 4.32 6.73 -40.47
CA SER A 450 3.71 6.61 -41.81
C SER A 450 3.66 5.17 -42.36
N MET A 451 3.81 4.17 -41.50
CA MET A 451 3.70 2.76 -41.86
C MET A 451 2.27 2.28 -41.63
N ASN A 452 1.70 1.58 -42.62
CA ASN A 452 0.39 0.95 -42.54
C ASN A 452 0.50 -0.57 -42.73
N SER A 453 -0.22 -1.31 -41.89
CA SER A 453 -0.35 -2.77 -42.00
C SER A 453 -1.76 -3.14 -42.44
N THR A 454 -1.88 -4.23 -43.19
CA THR A 454 -3.19 -4.80 -43.52
C THR A 454 -3.82 -5.47 -42.30
N ALA A 455 -5.15 -5.63 -42.30
CA ALA A 455 -5.85 -6.35 -41.23
C ALA A 455 -5.34 -7.80 -41.07
N ALA A 456 -4.99 -8.46 -42.19
CA ALA A 456 -4.40 -9.80 -42.17
C ALA A 456 -3.02 -9.83 -41.49
N SER A 457 -2.16 -8.84 -41.75
CA SER A 457 -0.86 -8.73 -41.07
C SER A 457 -1.01 -8.51 -39.56
N ILE A 458 -1.98 -7.68 -39.15
CA ILE A 458 -2.30 -7.45 -37.73
C ILE A 458 -2.86 -8.73 -37.08
N ARG A 459 -3.72 -9.49 -37.77
CA ARG A 459 -4.21 -10.80 -37.33
C ARG A 459 -3.04 -11.74 -37.03
N LEU A 460 -2.11 -11.91 -37.97
CA LEU A 460 -0.94 -12.78 -37.79
C LEU A 460 -0.06 -12.33 -36.61
N ALA A 461 0.11 -11.02 -36.42
CA ALA A 461 0.86 -10.49 -35.29
C ALA A 461 0.17 -10.75 -33.93
N ILE A 462 -1.16 -10.66 -33.89
CA ILE A 462 -1.97 -11.00 -32.71
C ILE A 462 -1.87 -12.50 -32.42
N ASP A 463 -2.10 -13.35 -33.43
CA ASP A 463 -2.02 -14.80 -33.29
C ASP A 463 -0.64 -15.26 -32.78
N ARG A 464 0.45 -14.73 -33.35
CA ARG A 464 1.80 -14.99 -32.85
C ARG A 464 1.97 -14.55 -31.39
N SER A 465 1.48 -13.35 -31.04
CA SER A 465 1.57 -12.85 -29.66
C SER A 465 0.78 -13.72 -28.67
N MET A 466 -0.37 -14.24 -29.09
CA MET A 466 -1.18 -15.19 -28.32
C MET A 466 -0.40 -16.48 -28.11
N ARG A 467 0.10 -17.10 -29.19
CA ARG A 467 0.88 -18.34 -29.13
C ARG A 467 2.10 -18.21 -28.23
N ASP A 468 2.92 -17.19 -28.44
CA ASP A 468 4.13 -16.93 -27.63
C ASP A 468 3.78 -16.82 -26.14
N ARG A 469 2.67 -16.16 -25.81
CA ARG A 469 2.22 -16.03 -24.43
C ARG A 469 1.68 -17.34 -23.86
N LEU A 470 0.82 -18.04 -24.60
CA LEU A 470 0.21 -19.29 -24.14
C LEU A 470 1.23 -20.42 -23.99
N LEU A 471 2.28 -20.44 -24.83
CA LEU A 471 3.43 -21.33 -24.70
C LEU A 471 4.17 -21.16 -23.37
N SER A 472 4.15 -19.96 -22.79
CA SER A 472 4.79 -19.71 -21.48
C SER A 472 4.03 -20.31 -20.28
N PHE A 473 2.88 -20.95 -20.52
CA PHE A 473 2.07 -21.59 -19.49
C PHE A 473 1.94 -23.10 -19.75
N PRO A 474 2.61 -23.96 -18.96
CA PRO A 474 2.48 -25.39 -19.11
C PRO A 474 1.06 -25.86 -18.75
N ALA A 475 0.69 -27.05 -19.22
CA ALA A 475 -0.57 -27.68 -18.85
C ALA A 475 -0.63 -27.90 -17.32
N PRO A 476 -1.79 -27.67 -16.69
CA PRO A 476 -1.91 -27.84 -15.24
C PRO A 476 -1.58 -29.26 -14.79
N ASN A 477 -2.03 -30.28 -15.54
CA ASN A 477 -1.76 -31.70 -15.33
C ASN A 477 -1.56 -32.44 -16.67
N LEU A 478 -0.98 -33.66 -16.67
CA LEU A 478 -0.78 -34.49 -17.89
C LEU A 478 -2.07 -34.78 -18.67
N HIS A 479 -3.22 -34.85 -17.98
CA HIS A 479 -4.52 -35.18 -18.60
C HIS A 479 -5.33 -33.95 -19.03
N SER A 480 -4.84 -32.73 -18.76
CA SER A 480 -5.55 -31.49 -19.12
C SER A 480 -4.97 -30.87 -20.39
N LEU A 481 -5.82 -30.37 -21.27
CA LEU A 481 -5.39 -29.59 -22.42
C LEU A 481 -4.60 -28.36 -21.96
N SER A 482 -3.49 -28.05 -22.64
CA SER A 482 -2.79 -26.78 -22.44
C SER A 482 -3.66 -25.61 -22.94
N LEU A 483 -3.40 -24.39 -22.44
CA LEU A 483 -4.10 -23.20 -22.95
C LEU A 483 -3.89 -23.02 -24.46
N LEU A 484 -2.73 -23.42 -24.97
CA LEU A 484 -2.42 -23.37 -26.39
C LEU A 484 -3.30 -24.35 -27.19
N ASN A 485 -3.50 -25.57 -26.68
CA ASN A 485 -4.36 -26.56 -27.34
C ASN A 485 -5.83 -26.09 -27.34
N VAL A 486 -6.29 -25.50 -26.24
CA VAL A 486 -7.63 -24.88 -26.18
C VAL A 486 -7.74 -23.72 -27.16
N TYR A 487 -6.71 -22.88 -27.29
CA TYR A 487 -6.69 -21.81 -28.28
C TYR A 487 -6.80 -22.35 -29.71
N PHE A 488 -6.02 -23.37 -30.08
CA PHE A 488 -6.09 -23.95 -31.42
C PHE A 488 -7.45 -24.57 -31.74
N SER A 489 -7.97 -25.39 -30.82
CA SER A 489 -9.26 -26.09 -30.98
C SER A 489 -10.48 -25.17 -31.06
N ARG A 490 -10.34 -23.89 -30.66
CA ARG A 490 -11.46 -22.96 -30.52
C ARG A 490 -11.36 -21.72 -31.40
N LEU A 491 -10.15 -21.24 -31.70
CA LEU A 491 -9.89 -19.95 -32.38
C LEU A 491 -9.10 -20.05 -33.69
N CYS A 492 -8.46 -21.19 -34.00
CA CYS A 492 -7.62 -21.34 -35.20
C CYS A 492 -8.23 -22.17 -36.33
N LEU A 493 -9.56 -22.29 -36.42
CA LEU A 493 -10.24 -22.81 -37.61
C LEU A 493 -10.82 -21.66 -38.42
#